data_AF-A0A3D4CZP7-F1
#
_entry.id   AF-A0A3D4CZP7-F1
#
_cell.length_a   1.000
_cell.length_b   1.000
_cell.length_c   1.000
_cell.angle_alpha   90.00
_cell.angle_beta   90.00
_cell.angle_gamma   90.00
#
_symmetry.space_group_name_H-M   'P 1'
#
loop_
_entity.id
_entity.type
_entity.pdbx_description
1 polymer ?
#
loop_
_entity_poly.entity_id
_entity_poly.type
_entity_poly.pdbx_seq_one_letter_code
_entity_poly.pdbx_strand_id
1 'polypeptide(L)'
;MPSPRAALLAVLSAILMLCLASGIVMGQQEKKSFPDKFQEKWEKDGPNVRIKRHQDGSRTVFRRSPDDRTLVKRTWGTNGAVKMIVVYRLNPKGDPLACKIYDGREALLYKVSYGYSRTTGRLQAERMFDARALRTNPETGKETPIRVMYYNYDARGNQTAPEVYTFKEGKKAEEVFGARGTFPRDNPFKP
;
A
#
# COMPACT_ATOMS: atom_id res chain seq x y z
N MET A 1 -14.28 38.69 66.19
CA MET A 1 -15.50 39.20 65.54
C MET A 1 -15.17 40.50 64.84
N PRO A 2 -15.60 40.78 63.59
CA PRO A 2 -15.91 39.90 62.46
C PRO A 2 -14.93 40.12 61.27
N SER A 3 -14.89 39.17 60.33
CA SER A 3 -13.99 39.12 59.16
C SER A 3 -14.66 39.67 57.88
N PRO A 4 -13.90 40.22 56.92
CA PRO A 4 -14.47 40.89 55.75
C PRO A 4 -14.69 39.89 54.60
N ARG A 5 -15.89 39.33 54.54
CA ARG A 5 -16.48 38.82 53.29
C ARG A 5 -17.81 39.54 53.10
N ALA A 6 -18.09 39.93 51.86
CA ALA A 6 -19.29 40.64 51.39
C ALA A 6 -19.25 42.17 51.50
N ALA A 7 -18.51 42.82 50.59
CA ALA A 7 -18.79 44.18 50.15
C ALA A 7 -18.07 44.48 48.82
N LEU A 8 -18.43 43.82 47.72
CA LEU A 8 -18.16 44.32 46.38
C LEU A 8 -19.02 43.58 45.35
N LEU A 9 -20.33 43.68 45.56
CA LEU A 9 -21.33 43.47 44.51
C LEU A 9 -21.82 44.85 44.08
N ALA A 10 -21.74 45.08 42.77
CA ALA A 10 -22.58 45.98 42.02
C ALA A 10 -22.51 47.49 42.33
N VAL A 11 -21.53 48.18 41.76
CA VAL A 11 -21.77 49.54 41.22
C VAL A 11 -21.01 49.70 39.90
N LEU A 12 -21.72 50.21 38.89
CA LEU A 12 -21.26 50.73 37.58
C LEU A 12 -21.10 49.76 36.40
N SER A 13 -22.26 49.27 35.98
CA SER A 13 -22.63 49.06 34.57
C SER A 13 -22.60 50.39 33.80
N ALA A 14 -21.54 50.65 33.04
CA ALA A 14 -21.54 51.52 31.86
C ALA A 14 -20.21 51.39 31.11
N ILE A 15 -20.11 50.41 30.18
CA ILE A 15 -19.44 50.50 28.86
C ILE A 15 -19.96 49.26 28.12
N LEU A 16 -21.07 49.48 27.42
CA LEU A 16 -21.60 48.58 26.40
C LEU A 16 -21.41 49.32 25.07
N MET A 17 -20.94 48.58 24.05
CA MET A 17 -20.93 48.91 22.62
C MET A 17 -19.83 49.86 22.10
N LEU A 18 -18.76 49.27 21.56
CA LEU A 18 -18.53 49.19 20.10
C LEU A 18 -17.34 48.26 19.79
N CYS A 19 -17.26 47.80 18.54
CA CYS A 19 -16.29 46.87 17.93
C CYS A 19 -16.70 45.39 18.01
N LEU A 20 -17.65 44.96 17.17
CA LEU A 20 -17.42 44.46 15.79
C LEU A 20 -16.73 43.09 15.76
N ALA A 21 -17.57 42.10 15.46
CA ALA A 21 -17.30 40.89 14.70
C ALA A 21 -15.83 40.54 14.43
N SER A 22 -15.36 39.47 15.07
CA SER A 22 -14.40 38.56 14.45
C SER A 22 -14.59 37.18 15.08
N GLY A 23 -15.46 36.39 14.43
CA GLY A 23 -15.40 34.94 14.58
C GLY A 23 -14.02 34.48 14.11
N ILE A 24 -13.13 34.22 15.06
CA ILE A 24 -11.88 33.55 14.75
C ILE A 24 -12.18 32.07 14.75
N VAL A 25 -12.51 31.62 13.54
CA VAL A 25 -12.43 30.26 13.05
C VAL A 25 -11.33 29.50 13.78
N MET A 26 -11.68 28.32 14.30
CA MET A 26 -10.74 27.27 14.67
C MET A 26 -9.74 27.11 13.54
N GLY A 27 -8.56 27.72 13.68
CA GLY A 27 -7.42 27.47 12.84
C GLY A 27 -6.95 26.06 13.12
N GLN A 28 -7.60 25.08 12.49
CA GLN A 28 -7.02 23.79 12.22
C GLN A 28 -5.66 24.09 11.59
N GLN A 29 -4.58 23.99 12.38
CA GLN A 29 -3.23 24.09 11.84
C GLN A 29 -3.19 23.09 10.68
N GLU A 30 -3.14 23.61 9.45
CA GLU A 30 -2.78 22.80 8.30
C GLU A 30 -1.49 22.10 8.70
N LYS A 31 -1.58 20.77 8.84
CA LYS A 31 -0.39 19.93 8.96
C LYS A 31 0.41 20.24 7.71
N LYS A 32 1.43 21.10 7.85
CA LYS A 32 2.39 21.39 6.78
C LYS A 32 2.84 20.04 6.24
N SER A 33 2.44 19.76 5.00
CA SER A 33 2.93 18.61 4.26
C SER A 33 4.45 18.66 4.30
N PHE A 34 5.05 17.49 4.40
CA PHE A 34 6.50 17.29 4.48
C PHE A 34 7.22 18.17 3.44
N PRO A 35 8.34 18.84 3.77
CA PRO A 35 8.92 19.87 2.92
C PRO A 35 9.27 19.35 1.51
N ASP A 36 8.84 20.13 0.51
CA ASP A 36 8.93 19.88 -0.94
C ASP A 36 10.35 19.61 -1.47
N LYS A 37 11.38 20.03 -0.73
CA LYS A 37 12.79 20.00 -1.18
C LYS A 37 13.36 18.59 -1.41
N PHE A 38 12.77 17.54 -0.82
CA PHE A 38 13.12 16.14 -1.14
C PHE A 38 12.26 15.55 -2.27
N GLN A 39 11.16 16.20 -2.64
CA GLN A 39 10.16 15.74 -3.61
C GLN A 39 10.52 16.16 -5.05
N GLU A 40 11.06 17.36 -5.21
CA GLU A 40 11.35 18.01 -6.49
C GLU A 40 12.38 17.26 -7.36
N LYS A 41 13.33 16.53 -6.74
CA LYS A 41 14.37 15.80 -7.50
C LYS A 41 13.85 14.56 -8.24
N TRP A 42 12.72 14.00 -7.80
CA TRP A 42 12.14 12.78 -8.38
C TRP A 42 11.16 13.06 -9.51
N GLU A 43 10.59 14.26 -9.55
CA GLU A 43 9.64 14.73 -10.56
C GLU A 43 10.31 15.53 -11.68
N LYS A 44 11.63 15.42 -11.83
CA LYS A 44 12.30 15.97 -13.00
C LYS A 44 11.86 15.18 -14.22
N ASP A 45 11.13 15.86 -15.10
CA ASP A 45 10.77 15.32 -16.40
C ASP A 45 12.05 14.95 -17.17
N GLY A 46 12.07 13.72 -17.65
CA GLY A 46 13.20 13.14 -18.35
C GLY A 46 12.76 11.86 -19.04
N PRO A 47 13.54 11.33 -19.99
CA PRO A 47 13.12 10.21 -20.84
C PRO A 47 12.72 8.96 -20.06
N ASN A 48 13.26 8.81 -18.85
CA ASN A 48 13.06 7.63 -18.00
C ASN A 48 12.08 7.88 -16.85
N VAL A 49 11.39 9.03 -16.82
CA VAL A 49 10.45 9.39 -15.77
C VAL A 49 9.05 9.52 -16.36
N ARG A 50 8.07 8.91 -15.69
CA ARG A 50 6.65 9.06 -16.02
C ARG A 50 5.88 9.43 -14.76
N ILE A 51 5.13 10.51 -14.83
CA ILE A 51 4.34 11.03 -13.72
C ILE A 51 2.85 10.83 -14.07
N LYS A 52 2.12 10.15 -13.20
CA LYS A 52 0.66 10.05 -13.26
C LYS A 52 0.07 10.85 -12.10
N ARG A 53 -0.62 11.94 -12.40
CA ARG A 53 -1.37 12.73 -11.43
C ARG A 53 -2.82 12.28 -11.42
N HIS A 54 -3.43 12.24 -10.24
CA HIS A 54 -4.81 11.79 -10.04
C HIS A 54 -5.69 12.97 -9.63
N GLN A 55 -7.01 12.86 -9.85
CA GLN A 55 -7.96 13.94 -9.56
C GLN A 55 -8.04 14.32 -8.08
N ASP A 56 -7.77 13.37 -7.18
CA ASP A 56 -7.75 13.58 -5.73
C ASP A 56 -6.50 14.35 -5.24
N GLY A 57 -5.61 14.75 -6.15
CA GLY A 57 -4.34 15.43 -5.83
C GLY A 57 -3.20 14.47 -5.48
N SER A 58 -3.45 13.17 -5.41
CA SER A 58 -2.39 12.16 -5.27
C SER A 58 -1.62 12.01 -6.58
N ARG A 59 -0.43 11.38 -6.51
CA ARG A 59 0.39 11.11 -7.70
C ARG A 59 1.19 9.84 -7.59
N THR A 60 1.53 9.28 -8.75
CA THR A 60 2.45 8.15 -8.88
C THR A 60 3.55 8.52 -9.85
N VAL A 61 4.81 8.36 -9.44
CA VAL A 61 5.97 8.58 -10.30
C VAL A 61 6.66 7.25 -10.54
N PHE A 62 6.97 6.98 -11.80
CA PHE A 62 7.74 5.85 -12.26
C PHE A 62 9.08 6.37 -12.78
N ARG A 63 10.17 5.80 -12.29
CA ARG A 63 11.52 6.11 -12.76
C ARG A 63 12.22 4.83 -13.15
N ARG A 64 12.62 4.74 -14.42
CA ARG A 64 13.43 3.64 -14.92
C ARG A 64 14.92 3.97 -14.80
N SER A 65 15.75 2.98 -14.49
CA SER A 65 17.21 3.14 -14.52
C SER A 65 17.71 3.23 -15.97
N PRO A 66 18.85 3.88 -16.24
CA PRO A 66 19.39 4.00 -17.60
C PRO A 66 19.69 2.67 -18.30
N ASP A 67 19.89 1.59 -17.55
CA ASP A 67 20.14 0.24 -18.05
C ASP A 67 18.85 -0.58 -18.25
N ASP A 68 17.68 0.03 -18.05
CA ASP A 68 16.36 -0.59 -18.12
C ASP A 68 16.15 -1.81 -17.21
N ARG A 69 17.04 -2.05 -16.24
CA ARG A 69 16.96 -3.20 -15.32
C ARG A 69 16.18 -2.95 -14.05
N THR A 70 15.92 -1.70 -13.71
CA THR A 70 15.20 -1.32 -12.49
C THR A 70 14.11 -0.30 -12.81
N LEU A 71 12.94 -0.50 -12.23
CA LEU A 71 11.85 0.47 -12.24
C LEU A 71 11.46 0.79 -10.80
N VAL A 72 11.50 2.07 -10.43
CA VAL A 72 11.04 2.53 -9.13
C VAL A 72 9.70 3.23 -9.31
N LYS A 73 8.67 2.70 -8.65
CA LYS A 73 7.36 3.33 -8.53
C LYS A 73 7.27 3.95 -7.15
N ARG A 74 6.97 5.24 -7.06
CA ARG A 74 6.62 5.91 -5.81
C ARG A 74 5.20 6.43 -5.92
N THR A 75 4.43 6.28 -4.84
CA THR A 75 3.06 6.79 -4.75
C THR A 75 2.98 7.76 -3.59
N TRP A 76 2.48 8.95 -3.87
CA TRP A 76 2.26 10.02 -2.90
C TRP A 76 0.78 10.13 -2.58
N GLY A 77 0.47 10.47 -1.34
CA GLY A 77 -0.87 10.84 -0.91
C GLY A 77 -1.27 12.24 -1.38
N THR A 78 -2.52 12.59 -1.14
CA THR A 78 -3.09 13.93 -1.37
C THR A 78 -2.39 15.01 -0.55
N ASN A 79 -1.83 14.65 0.60
CA ASN A 79 -1.02 15.52 1.46
C ASN A 79 0.45 15.64 1.02
N GLY A 80 0.83 15.14 -0.16
CA GLY A 80 2.21 15.18 -0.65
C GLY A 80 3.20 14.27 0.09
N ALA A 81 2.77 13.45 1.06
CA ALA A 81 3.63 12.47 1.70
C ALA A 81 3.75 11.21 0.83
N VAL A 82 4.93 10.60 0.76
CA VAL A 82 5.08 9.27 0.14
C VAL A 82 4.29 8.25 0.95
N LYS A 83 3.46 7.46 0.29
CA LYS A 83 2.69 6.37 0.89
C LYS A 83 3.34 5.01 0.66
N MET A 84 3.95 4.82 -0.51
CA MET A 84 4.50 3.53 -0.90
C MET A 84 5.63 3.71 -1.91
N ILE A 85 6.64 2.85 -1.81
CA ILE A 85 7.73 2.74 -2.76
C ILE A 85 7.80 1.29 -3.22
N VAL A 86 7.83 1.05 -4.53
CA VAL A 86 8.01 -0.28 -5.11
C VAL A 86 9.22 -0.25 -6.03
N VAL A 87 10.18 -1.13 -5.77
CA VAL A 87 11.40 -1.27 -6.57
C VAL A 87 11.33 -2.59 -7.31
N TYR A 88 11.12 -2.52 -8.62
CA TYR A 88 11.09 -3.67 -9.51
C TYR A 88 12.47 -3.94 -10.09
N ARG A 89 12.87 -5.22 -10.12
CA ARG A 89 13.93 -5.73 -10.99
C ARG A 89 13.29 -6.26 -12.26
N LEU A 90 13.84 -5.89 -13.41
CA LEU A 90 13.30 -6.23 -14.72
C LEU A 90 14.22 -7.19 -15.48
N ASN A 91 13.62 -8.03 -16.33
CA ASN A 91 14.35 -8.79 -17.34
C ASN A 91 14.76 -7.87 -18.51
N PRO A 92 15.55 -8.35 -19.50
CA PRO A 92 15.95 -7.53 -20.65
C PRO A 92 14.78 -7.03 -21.52
N LYS A 93 13.61 -7.69 -21.45
CA LYS A 93 12.38 -7.29 -22.17
C LYS A 93 11.57 -6.23 -21.42
N GLY A 94 11.98 -5.89 -20.19
CA GLY A 94 11.28 -4.95 -19.33
C GLY A 94 10.20 -5.56 -18.45
N ASP A 95 10.06 -6.90 -18.41
CA ASP A 95 9.09 -7.58 -17.55
C ASP A 95 9.63 -7.69 -16.11
N PRO A 96 8.80 -7.49 -15.07
CA PRO A 96 9.20 -7.67 -13.69
C PRO A 96 9.66 -9.09 -13.37
N LEU A 97 10.81 -9.26 -12.72
CA LEU A 97 11.27 -10.54 -12.17
C LEU A 97 10.96 -10.65 -10.68
N ALA A 98 11.18 -9.56 -9.97
CA ALA A 98 10.92 -9.44 -8.55
C ALA A 98 10.68 -7.98 -8.19
N CYS A 99 9.99 -7.72 -7.08
CA CYS A 99 9.95 -6.39 -6.51
C CYS A 99 10.06 -6.41 -4.98
N LYS A 100 10.50 -5.26 -4.45
CA LYS A 100 10.45 -4.96 -3.02
C LYS A 100 9.47 -3.82 -2.81
N ILE A 101 8.56 -3.98 -1.86
CA ILE A 101 7.54 -3.01 -1.50
C ILE A 101 7.89 -2.44 -0.14
N TYR A 102 8.01 -1.12 -0.08
CA TYR A 102 8.30 -0.36 1.12
C TYR A 102 7.13 0.58 1.44
N ASP A 103 6.99 0.91 2.72
CA ASP A 103 6.10 1.99 3.13
C ASP A 103 6.66 3.38 2.76
N GLY A 104 5.93 4.42 3.14
CA GLY A 104 6.34 5.82 2.95
C GLY A 104 7.56 6.26 3.75
N ARG A 105 7.98 5.47 4.74
CA ARG A 105 9.15 5.69 5.59
C ARG A 105 10.34 4.79 5.21
N GLU A 106 10.25 4.16 4.04
CA GLU A 106 11.26 3.26 3.48
C GLU A 106 11.48 1.97 4.30
N ALA A 107 10.51 1.57 5.14
CA ALA A 107 10.53 0.25 5.79
C ALA A 107 10.06 -0.83 4.81
N LEU A 108 10.83 -1.91 4.66
CA LEU A 108 10.49 -3.01 3.76
C LEU A 108 9.30 -3.81 4.30
N LEU A 109 8.20 -3.84 3.55
CA LEU A 109 6.98 -4.55 3.90
C LEU A 109 6.91 -5.93 3.25
N TYR A 110 7.17 -6.00 1.95
CA TYR A 110 6.99 -7.22 1.17
C TYR A 110 8.07 -7.43 0.12
N LYS A 111 8.31 -8.69 -0.20
CA LYS A 111 9.04 -9.12 -1.40
C LYS A 111 8.04 -9.80 -2.33
N VAL A 112 8.16 -9.61 -3.64
CA VAL A 112 7.32 -10.28 -4.63
C VAL A 112 8.21 -10.90 -5.69
N SER A 113 7.87 -12.11 -6.13
CA SER A 113 8.48 -12.78 -7.28
C SER A 113 7.45 -12.98 -8.39
N TYR A 114 7.87 -12.82 -9.63
CA TYR A 114 7.05 -12.99 -10.82
C TYR A 114 7.52 -14.22 -11.59
N GLY A 115 6.61 -15.16 -11.83
CA GLY A 115 6.85 -16.39 -12.56
C GLY A 115 6.27 -16.31 -13.96
N TYR A 116 7.05 -16.69 -14.96
CA TYR A 116 6.64 -16.69 -16.36
C TYR A 116 6.68 -18.10 -16.95
N SER A 117 5.80 -18.37 -17.91
CA SER A 117 5.87 -19.58 -18.71
C SER A 117 7.14 -19.59 -19.54
N ARG A 118 7.89 -20.69 -19.50
CA ARG A 118 9.09 -20.88 -20.33
C ARG A 118 8.76 -20.97 -21.82
N THR A 119 7.57 -21.47 -22.17
CA THR A 119 7.17 -21.70 -23.56
C THR A 119 6.55 -20.45 -24.18
N THR A 120 5.63 -19.79 -23.46
CA THR A 120 4.88 -18.64 -24.00
C THR A 120 5.41 -17.29 -23.57
N GLY A 121 6.28 -17.24 -22.55
CA GLY A 121 6.76 -15.98 -21.97
C GLY A 121 5.71 -15.19 -21.19
N ARG A 122 4.50 -15.72 -21.02
CA ARG A 122 3.40 -15.04 -20.31
C ARG A 122 3.58 -15.10 -18.80
N LEU A 123 3.13 -14.06 -18.09
CA LEU A 123 3.08 -14.05 -16.63
C LEU A 123 2.13 -15.16 -16.15
N GLN A 124 2.56 -15.98 -15.22
CA GLN A 124 1.80 -17.12 -14.69
C GLN A 124 1.45 -16.91 -13.22
N ALA A 125 2.36 -16.35 -12.43
CA ALA A 125 2.13 -16.15 -11.01
C ALA A 125 2.90 -14.95 -10.45
N GLU A 126 2.24 -14.23 -9.54
CA GLU A 126 2.88 -13.36 -8.57
C GLU A 126 2.87 -14.06 -7.20
N ARG A 127 4.02 -14.13 -6.53
CA ARG A 127 4.13 -14.66 -5.17
C ARG A 127 4.66 -13.58 -4.25
N MET A 128 3.87 -13.18 -3.27
CA MET A 128 4.18 -12.15 -2.30
C MET A 128 4.56 -12.77 -0.96
N PHE A 129 5.63 -12.27 -0.35
CA PHE A 129 6.21 -12.73 0.91
C PHE A 129 6.24 -11.56 1.90
N ASP A 130 5.91 -11.80 3.17
CA ASP A 130 6.07 -10.79 4.23
C ASP A 130 7.55 -10.64 4.57
N ALA A 131 8.08 -9.44 4.42
CA ALA A 131 9.48 -9.18 4.74
C ALA A 131 9.73 -8.97 6.24
N ARG A 132 8.66 -8.73 7.02
CA ARG A 132 8.71 -8.43 8.45
C ARG A 132 8.54 -9.69 9.30
N ALA A 133 7.87 -10.70 8.75
CA ALA A 133 7.62 -11.98 9.40
C ALA A 133 7.98 -13.11 8.43
N LEU A 134 9.18 -13.67 8.59
CA LEU A 134 9.65 -14.78 7.76
C LEU A 134 8.78 -16.01 8.02
N ARG A 135 8.09 -16.49 6.98
CA ARG A 135 7.34 -17.74 7.01
C ARG A 135 8.07 -18.79 6.20
N THR A 136 8.34 -19.93 6.80
CA THR A 136 9.00 -21.06 6.14
C THR A 136 8.11 -22.29 6.18
N ASN A 137 8.17 -23.10 5.13
CA ASN A 137 7.59 -24.43 5.15
C ASN A 137 8.51 -25.32 6.02
N PRO A 138 7.99 -25.97 7.08
CA PRO A 138 8.80 -26.76 8.00
C PRO A 138 9.44 -28.00 7.35
N GLU A 139 8.84 -28.55 6.30
CA GLU A 139 9.35 -29.73 5.60
C GLU A 139 10.48 -29.39 4.62
N THR A 140 10.42 -28.21 3.99
CA THR A 140 11.38 -27.83 2.94
C THR A 140 12.37 -26.75 3.36
N GLY A 141 12.12 -26.08 4.49
CA GLY A 141 12.88 -24.90 4.97
C GLY A 141 12.71 -23.65 4.09
N LYS A 142 11.94 -23.72 3.01
CA LYS A 142 11.81 -22.63 2.04
C LYS A 142 10.79 -21.59 2.50
N GLU A 143 11.07 -20.33 2.19
CA GLU A 143 10.15 -19.22 2.43
C GLU A 143 8.81 -19.44 1.70
N THR A 144 7.69 -19.20 2.38
CA THR A 144 6.33 -19.39 1.84
C THR A 144 5.65 -18.05 1.58
N PRO A 145 4.93 -17.91 0.46
CA PRO A 145 4.22 -16.68 0.16
C PRO A 145 3.00 -16.51 1.06
N ILE A 146 2.70 -15.27 1.45
CA ILE A 146 1.48 -14.87 2.15
C ILE A 146 0.31 -14.63 1.19
N ARG A 147 0.62 -14.40 -0.09
CA ARG A 147 -0.36 -14.27 -1.16
C ARG A 147 0.24 -14.77 -2.47
N VAL A 148 -0.56 -15.51 -3.23
CA VAL A 148 -0.23 -15.90 -4.61
C VAL A 148 -1.37 -15.47 -5.51
N MET A 149 -1.04 -14.84 -6.63
CA MET A 149 -1.98 -14.51 -7.68
C MET A 149 -1.59 -15.28 -8.94
N TYR A 150 -2.49 -16.13 -9.44
CA TYR A 150 -2.29 -16.88 -10.67
C TYR A 150 -3.00 -16.19 -11.84
N TYR A 151 -2.28 -16.09 -12.95
CA TYR A 151 -2.76 -15.46 -14.16
C TYR A 151 -3.19 -16.51 -15.17
N ASN A 152 -4.48 -16.49 -15.50
CA ASN A 152 -5.11 -17.44 -16.40
C ASN A 152 -5.37 -16.80 -17.77
N TYR A 153 -5.34 -17.61 -18.83
CA TYR A 153 -5.55 -17.17 -20.21
C TYR A 153 -6.56 -18.07 -20.92
N ASP A 154 -7.43 -17.47 -21.72
CA ASP A 154 -8.36 -18.23 -22.56
C ASP A 154 -7.64 -18.92 -23.74
N ALA A 155 -8.38 -19.71 -24.51
CA ALA A 155 -7.85 -20.41 -25.69
C ALA A 155 -7.33 -19.47 -26.79
N ARG A 156 -7.77 -18.20 -26.80
CA ARG A 156 -7.30 -17.15 -27.73
C ARG A 156 -6.08 -16.41 -27.19
N GLY A 157 -5.70 -16.68 -25.94
CA GLY A 157 -4.59 -16.07 -25.24
C GLY A 157 -4.91 -14.75 -24.56
N ASN A 158 -6.18 -14.37 -24.45
CA ASN A 158 -6.59 -13.21 -23.67
C ASN A 158 -6.48 -13.54 -22.18
N GLN A 159 -6.04 -12.57 -21.40
CA GLN A 159 -5.98 -12.72 -19.96
C GLN A 159 -7.41 -12.76 -19.38
N THR A 160 -7.67 -13.76 -18.54
CA THR A 160 -8.92 -13.91 -17.79
C THR A 160 -8.74 -13.39 -16.36
N ALA A 161 -9.81 -13.40 -15.56
CA ALA A 161 -9.73 -13.00 -14.17
C ALA A 161 -8.68 -13.86 -13.42
N PRO A 162 -7.74 -13.25 -12.68
CA PRO A 162 -6.73 -14.00 -11.96
C PRO A 162 -7.33 -14.65 -10.71
N GLU A 163 -6.78 -15.78 -10.30
CA GLU A 163 -7.09 -16.42 -9.03
C GLU A 163 -6.17 -15.88 -7.94
N VAL A 164 -6.73 -15.51 -6.78
CA VAL A 164 -5.97 -14.92 -5.67
C VAL A 164 -6.13 -15.76 -4.41
N TYR A 165 -5.01 -16.32 -3.96
CA TYR A 165 -4.91 -17.07 -2.72
C TYR A 165 -4.20 -16.21 -1.69
N THR A 166 -4.83 -15.95 -0.54
CA THR A 166 -4.19 -15.25 0.60
C THR A 166 -4.10 -16.20 1.77
N PHE A 167 -2.87 -16.44 2.23
CA PHE A 167 -2.58 -17.37 3.31
C PHE A 167 -2.53 -16.60 4.62
N LYS A 168 -3.58 -16.76 5.42
CA LYS A 168 -3.56 -16.33 6.80
C LYS A 168 -2.74 -17.32 7.61
N GLU A 169 -1.93 -16.79 8.49
CA GLU A 169 -1.24 -17.59 9.50
C GLU A 169 -2.26 -18.03 10.54
N GLY A 170 -2.18 -19.30 10.92
CA GLY A 170 -3.17 -19.92 11.77
C GLY A 170 -3.26 -21.42 11.50
N LYS A 171 -4.35 -21.99 12.02
CA LYS A 171 -4.64 -23.41 11.91
C LYS A 171 -4.84 -23.83 10.45
N LYS A 172 -4.35 -25.03 10.09
CA LYS A 172 -4.56 -25.63 8.76
C LYS A 172 -6.06 -25.79 8.48
N ALA A 173 -6.44 -25.91 7.21
CA ALA A 173 -7.83 -26.13 6.83
C ALA A 173 -8.40 -27.36 7.55
N GLU A 174 -7.60 -28.41 7.73
CA GLU A 174 -8.00 -29.64 8.43
C GLU A 174 -8.21 -29.42 9.94
N GLU A 175 -7.52 -28.44 10.52
CA GLU A 175 -7.67 -28.07 11.93
C GLU A 175 -8.87 -27.14 12.18
N VAL A 176 -9.35 -26.46 11.14
CA VAL A 176 -10.50 -25.54 11.20
C VAL A 176 -11.79 -26.21 10.73
N PHE A 177 -11.73 -26.97 9.64
CA PHE A 177 -12.86 -27.62 8.98
C PHE A 177 -12.89 -29.13 9.22
N GLY A 178 -11.90 -29.69 9.94
CA GLY A 178 -11.72 -31.13 10.12
C GLY A 178 -10.99 -31.78 8.94
N ALA A 179 -10.39 -32.95 9.16
CA ALA A 179 -9.73 -33.75 8.09
C ALA A 179 -10.70 -34.24 7.00
N ARG A 180 -12.00 -34.01 7.18
CA ARG A 180 -13.07 -34.35 6.24
C ARG A 180 -13.62 -33.04 5.67
N GLY A 181 -13.11 -32.63 4.51
CA GLY A 181 -13.71 -31.54 3.75
C GLY A 181 -15.15 -31.86 3.33
N THR A 182 -15.89 -30.83 2.90
CA THR A 182 -17.30 -30.96 2.47
C THR A 182 -17.47 -31.51 1.06
N PHE A 183 -16.37 -31.70 0.31
CA PHE A 183 -16.42 -32.25 -1.03
C PHE A 183 -16.66 -33.77 -1.00
N PRO A 184 -17.50 -34.32 -1.89
CA PRO A 184 -17.69 -35.76 -2.01
C PRO A 184 -16.35 -36.46 -2.25
N ARG A 185 -16.04 -37.46 -1.42
CA ARG A 185 -14.84 -38.30 -1.56
C ARG A 185 -14.97 -39.29 -2.71
N ASP A 186 -16.20 -39.71 -2.97
CA ASP A 186 -16.55 -40.48 -4.14
C ASP A 186 -16.81 -39.54 -5.31
N ASN A 187 -16.31 -39.92 -6.49
CA ASN A 187 -16.60 -39.20 -7.72
C ASN A 187 -18.13 -39.08 -7.86
N PRO A 188 -18.71 -37.86 -7.76
CA PRO A 188 -20.15 -37.68 -7.83
C PRO A 188 -20.71 -37.96 -9.24
N PHE A 189 -19.81 -38.20 -10.21
CA PHE A 189 -20.12 -38.60 -11.57
C PHE A 189 -19.79 -40.06 -11.86
N LYS A 190 -19.47 -40.87 -10.84
CA LYS A 190 -19.50 -42.33 -11.02
C LYS A 190 -20.97 -42.73 -11.26
N PRO A 191 -21.26 -43.52 -12.30
CA PRO A 191 -22.61 -44.03 -12.55
C PRO A 191 -23.08 -44.94 -11.42
#